data_AF-A0A9E0KI37-F1
#
_entry.id   AF-A0A9E0KI37-F1
#
_cell.length_a   1.000
_cell.length_b   1.000
_cell.length_c   1.000
_cell.angle_alpha   90.00
_cell.angle_beta   90.00
_cell.angle_gamma   90.00
#
_symmetry.space_group_name_H-M   'P 1'
#
loop_
_entity.id
_entity.type
_entity.pdbx_description
1 polymer ?
#
loop_
_entity_poly.entity_id
_entity_poly.type
_entity_poly.pdbx_seq_one_letter_code
_entity_poly.pdbx_strand_id
1 'polypeptide(L)'
;MENVAFNESDNVTFNMAAARYVRDVLPTKSAKTQEEYSRQMERLRAVFGNVPLNSMTPHHIRQYLDARSAKTAANREKALISTVFNYARDWGYTSAANPCAGVKGNKEQGRLRYIEDREFVAVLNHACQPLRDAMELAYYTGQRPGDVLKIRRDDVHDGALHIRQNKTGNALRIALEGDFAELVTRLLASTRSMYLIRNENGDRLTYSNLHYRFTLARKAAGVKDFQFRDIRAKSATDTDEVNGLGHAQSLMGHKTRGMTEHYIKDRIGKRVAPTPKSVKKTSKTRN
;
A
#
# COMPACT_ATOMS: atom_id res chain seq x y z
N MET A 1 -25.82 30.88 -20.79
CA MET A 1 -25.15 31.03 -19.48
C MET A 1 -26.22 30.85 -18.44
N GLU A 2 -26.16 29.78 -17.64
CA GLU A 2 -27.07 29.63 -16.50
C GLU A 2 -26.70 30.66 -15.44
N ASN A 3 -27.69 31.38 -14.92
CA ASN A 3 -27.52 32.31 -13.80
C ASN A 3 -27.06 31.51 -12.57
N VAL A 4 -25.79 31.63 -12.21
CA VAL A 4 -25.26 31.07 -10.97
C VAL A 4 -25.50 32.10 -9.86
N ALA A 5 -26.46 31.81 -8.98
CA ALA A 5 -26.68 32.58 -7.76
C ALA A 5 -25.59 32.23 -6.72
N PHE A 6 -24.88 33.24 -6.22
CA PHE A 6 -23.89 33.08 -5.15
C PHE A 6 -24.56 33.32 -3.80
N ASN A 7 -24.87 32.26 -3.05
CA ASN A 7 -25.39 32.35 -1.68
C ASN A 7 -24.23 32.32 -0.69
N GLU A 8 -23.97 33.44 -0.02
CA GLU A 8 -23.09 33.49 1.14
C GLU A 8 -23.87 33.01 2.37
N SER A 9 -23.39 31.95 3.00
CA SER A 9 -24.00 31.38 4.21
C SER A 9 -23.06 31.61 5.39
N ASP A 10 -23.36 32.60 6.24
CA ASP A 10 -22.49 33.01 7.35
C ASP A 10 -22.36 31.99 8.49
N ASN A 11 -23.18 30.93 8.51
CA ASN A 11 -23.26 29.98 9.62
C ASN A 11 -23.13 28.51 9.20
N VAL A 12 -22.35 28.23 8.14
CA VAL A 12 -22.11 26.84 7.71
C VAL A 12 -21.23 26.12 8.74
N THR A 13 -21.73 25.01 9.25
CA THR A 13 -21.00 24.14 10.19
C THR A 13 -20.22 23.04 9.47
N PHE A 14 -19.26 22.43 10.16
CA PHE A 14 -18.57 21.25 9.63
C PHE A 14 -19.53 20.12 9.25
N ASN A 15 -20.63 19.93 10.01
CA ASN A 15 -21.62 18.90 9.72
C ASN A 15 -22.31 19.12 8.36
N MET A 16 -22.61 20.37 8.00
CA MET A 16 -23.21 20.71 6.71
C MET A 16 -22.24 20.40 5.55
N ALA A 17 -20.97 20.80 5.69
CA ALA A 17 -19.94 20.47 4.70
C ALA A 17 -19.70 18.96 4.59
N ALA A 18 -19.63 18.26 5.72
CA ALA A 18 -19.46 16.81 5.77
C ALA A 18 -20.65 16.08 5.12
N ALA A 19 -21.88 16.52 5.35
CA ALA A 19 -23.07 15.93 4.74
C ALA A 19 -23.04 16.05 3.21
N ARG A 20 -22.70 17.23 2.68
CA ARG A 20 -22.53 17.40 1.23
C ARG A 20 -21.38 16.57 0.68
N TYR A 21 -20.26 16.48 1.39
CA TYR A 21 -19.13 15.62 1.00
C TYR A 21 -19.52 14.15 0.90
N VAL A 22 -20.26 13.64 1.90
CA VAL A 22 -20.77 12.27 1.91
C VAL A 22 -21.74 12.01 0.76
N ARG A 23 -22.57 12.99 0.39
CA ARG A 23 -23.54 12.86 -0.70
C ARG A 23 -22.88 12.92 -2.08
N ASP A 24 -22.02 13.92 -2.31
CA ASP A 24 -21.57 14.29 -3.67
C ASP A 24 -20.19 13.72 -4.01
N VAL A 25 -19.29 13.62 -3.03
CA VAL A 25 -17.88 13.30 -3.28
C VAL A 25 -17.55 11.87 -2.90
N LEU A 26 -18.03 11.41 -1.75
CA LEU A 26 -17.70 10.08 -1.22
C LEU A 26 -18.08 8.94 -2.18
N PRO A 27 -19.23 8.94 -2.87
CA PRO A 27 -19.61 7.85 -3.78
C PRO A 27 -18.65 7.68 -4.97
N THR A 28 -17.89 8.73 -5.33
CA THR A 28 -16.88 8.67 -6.40
C THR A 28 -15.60 7.94 -5.98
N LYS A 29 -15.41 7.67 -4.68
CA LYS A 29 -14.22 6.98 -4.14
C LYS A 29 -14.38 5.47 -4.24
N SER A 30 -13.26 4.74 -4.15
CA SER A 30 -13.31 3.27 -4.10
C SER A 30 -14.12 2.79 -2.88
N ALA A 31 -14.81 1.64 -2.99
CA ALA A 31 -15.64 1.11 -1.90
C ALA A 31 -14.89 1.03 -0.54
N LYS A 32 -13.62 0.61 -0.56
CA LYS A 32 -12.77 0.57 0.64
C LYS A 32 -12.49 1.96 1.22
N THR A 33 -12.29 2.95 0.36
CA THR A 33 -12.15 4.35 0.79
C THR A 33 -13.46 4.87 1.36
N GLN A 34 -14.61 4.51 0.78
CA GLN A 34 -15.91 4.90 1.29
C GLN A 34 -16.15 4.39 2.71
N GLU A 35 -15.88 3.11 2.96
CA GLU A 35 -15.98 2.49 4.28
C GLU A 35 -15.04 3.18 5.30
N GLU A 36 -13.78 3.39 4.92
CA GLU A 36 -12.78 4.01 5.81
C GLU A 36 -13.11 5.49 6.12
N TYR A 37 -13.62 6.24 5.14
CA TYR A 37 -14.01 7.63 5.32
C TYR A 37 -15.31 7.76 6.11
N SER A 38 -16.29 6.86 5.91
CA SER A 38 -17.55 6.89 6.67
C SER A 38 -17.30 6.75 8.17
N ARG A 39 -16.49 5.77 8.57
CA ARG A 39 -16.09 5.57 9.98
C ARG A 39 -15.33 6.76 10.57
N GLN A 40 -14.47 7.40 9.77
CA GLN A 40 -13.78 8.62 10.21
C GLN A 40 -14.78 9.78 10.36
N MET A 41 -15.70 9.92 9.41
CA MET A 41 -16.69 10.99 9.38
C MET A 41 -17.62 10.94 10.58
N GLU A 42 -18.05 9.75 11.01
CA GLU A 42 -18.84 9.58 12.25
C GLU A 42 -18.14 10.22 13.46
N ARG A 43 -16.86 9.91 13.65
CA ARG A 43 -16.05 10.47 14.75
C ARG A 43 -15.83 11.96 14.61
N LEU A 44 -15.53 12.42 13.40
CA LEU A 44 -15.28 13.83 13.13
C LEU A 44 -16.53 14.66 13.36
N ARG A 45 -17.70 14.19 12.95
CA ARG A 45 -18.99 14.85 13.18
C ARG A 45 -19.35 14.91 14.66
N ALA A 46 -19.02 13.88 15.44
CA ALA A 46 -19.24 13.89 16.89
C ALA A 46 -18.43 14.99 17.62
N VAL A 47 -17.26 15.36 17.11
CA VAL A 47 -16.39 16.37 17.74
C VAL A 47 -16.57 17.76 17.11
N PHE A 48 -16.53 17.85 15.79
CA PHE A 48 -16.51 19.12 15.06
C PHE A 48 -17.85 19.47 14.44
N GLY A 49 -18.85 18.59 14.46
CA GLY A 49 -20.07 18.73 13.66
C GLY A 49 -20.76 20.08 13.81
N ASN A 50 -20.93 20.56 15.05
CA ASN A 50 -21.60 21.82 15.35
C ASN A 50 -20.68 23.05 15.31
N VAL A 51 -19.38 22.86 15.03
CA VAL A 51 -18.42 23.95 14.95
C VAL A 51 -18.61 24.69 13.62
N PRO A 52 -18.83 26.01 13.63
CA PRO A 52 -18.84 26.82 12.40
C PRO A 52 -17.50 26.71 11.67
N LEU A 53 -17.52 26.59 10.34
CA LEU A 53 -16.30 26.44 9.54
C LEU A 53 -15.32 27.60 9.77
N ASN A 54 -15.85 28.83 9.83
CA ASN A 54 -15.07 30.05 10.06
C ASN A 54 -14.46 30.14 11.47
N SER A 55 -14.93 29.33 12.42
CA SER A 55 -14.41 29.27 13.79
C SER A 55 -13.42 28.11 13.99
N MET A 56 -13.20 27.26 12.99
CA MET A 56 -12.22 26.19 13.09
C MET A 56 -10.80 26.76 13.00
N THR A 57 -9.97 26.49 14.00
CA THR A 57 -8.58 26.98 14.06
C THR A 57 -7.57 25.83 14.05
N PRO A 58 -6.29 26.09 13.70
CA PRO A 58 -5.21 25.13 13.87
C PRO A 58 -5.08 24.57 15.29
N HIS A 59 -5.43 25.37 16.30
CA HIS A 59 -5.42 24.96 17.70
C HIS A 59 -6.41 23.82 17.97
N HIS A 60 -7.64 23.90 17.45
CA HIS A 60 -8.64 22.83 17.60
C HIS A 60 -8.16 21.50 16.96
N ILE A 61 -7.49 21.58 15.80
CA ILE A 61 -6.94 20.40 15.13
C ILE A 61 -5.80 19.79 15.96
N ARG A 62 -4.94 20.62 16.56
CA ARG A 62 -3.88 20.15 17.47
C ARG A 62 -4.47 19.45 18.70
N GLN A 63 -5.43 20.07 19.38
CA GLN A 63 -6.09 19.48 20.55
C GLN A 63 -6.72 18.11 20.21
N TYR A 64 -7.34 17.99 19.04
CA TYR A 64 -7.87 16.71 18.57
C TYR A 64 -6.78 15.64 18.38
N LEU A 65 -5.66 15.99 17.71
CA LEU A 65 -4.54 15.06 17.53
C LEU A 65 -3.93 14.60 18.87
N ASP A 66 -3.85 15.51 19.84
CA ASP A 66 -3.26 15.25 21.14
C ASP A 66 -4.16 14.34 21.98
N ALA A 67 -5.48 14.61 22.00
CA ALA A 67 -6.48 13.80 22.70
C ALA A 67 -6.68 12.39 22.10
N ARG A 68 -6.43 12.20 20.81
CA ARG A 68 -6.55 10.88 20.18
C ARG A 68 -5.38 9.97 20.57
N SER A 69 -5.70 8.83 21.20
CA SER A 69 -4.74 7.78 21.53
C SER A 69 -4.18 7.06 20.29
N ALA A 70 -5.04 6.78 19.31
CA ALA A 70 -4.65 6.15 18.05
C ALA A 70 -4.02 7.16 17.09
N LYS A 71 -2.71 7.42 17.26
CA LYS A 71 -1.98 8.50 16.56
C LYS A 71 -2.04 8.45 15.02
N THR A 72 -1.92 7.27 14.42
CA THR A 72 -2.08 7.10 12.95
C THR A 72 -3.52 7.36 12.49
N ALA A 73 -4.52 6.94 13.27
CA ALA A 73 -5.92 7.20 12.93
C ALA A 73 -6.21 8.71 13.01
N ALA A 74 -5.69 9.39 14.02
CA ALA A 74 -5.81 10.84 14.18
C ALA A 74 -5.22 11.61 12.99
N ASN A 75 -4.07 11.17 12.46
CA ASN A 75 -3.48 11.76 11.26
C ASN A 75 -4.36 11.58 10.02
N ARG A 76 -4.98 10.39 9.85
CA ARG A 76 -5.92 10.14 8.75
C ARG A 76 -7.18 11.00 8.89
N GLU A 77 -7.71 11.10 10.10
CA GLU A 77 -8.86 11.93 10.45
C GLU A 77 -8.57 13.42 10.16
N LYS A 78 -7.39 13.93 10.53
CA LYS A 78 -6.92 15.27 10.14
C LYS A 78 -6.88 15.45 8.61
N ALA A 79 -6.37 14.46 7.88
CA ALA A 79 -6.31 14.53 6.42
C ALA A 79 -7.73 14.60 5.81
N LEU A 80 -8.69 13.86 6.39
CA LEU A 80 -10.09 13.93 5.97
C LEU A 80 -10.71 15.30 6.30
N ILE A 81 -10.49 15.87 7.49
CA ILE A 81 -10.92 17.25 7.81
C ILE A 81 -10.36 18.20 6.75
N SER A 82 -9.06 18.12 6.47
CA SER A 82 -8.38 18.98 5.48
C SER A 82 -9.04 18.87 4.11
N THR A 83 -9.39 17.65 3.69
CA THR A 83 -10.05 17.38 2.41
C THR A 83 -11.46 17.99 2.38
N VAL A 84 -12.29 17.70 3.39
CA VAL A 84 -13.65 18.24 3.49
C VAL A 84 -13.63 19.77 3.51
N PHE A 85 -12.69 20.37 4.25
CA PHE A 85 -12.56 21.82 4.35
C PHE A 85 -12.18 22.47 3.01
N ASN A 86 -11.31 21.85 2.22
CA ASN A 86 -11.00 22.34 0.87
C ASN A 86 -12.23 22.29 -0.05
N TYR A 87 -13.00 21.20 -0.03
CA TYR A 87 -14.26 21.15 -0.78
C TYR A 87 -15.27 22.19 -0.28
N ALA A 88 -15.33 22.44 1.03
CA ALA A 88 -16.18 23.49 1.58
C ALA A 88 -15.80 24.88 1.05
N ARG A 89 -14.51 25.16 0.89
CA ARG A 89 -14.03 26.38 0.22
C ARG A 89 -14.45 26.43 -1.24
N ASP A 90 -14.27 25.34 -1.99
CA ASP A 90 -14.68 25.25 -3.40
C ASP A 90 -16.19 25.44 -3.59
N TRP A 91 -16.98 25.04 -2.60
CA TRP A 91 -18.44 25.23 -2.56
C TRP A 91 -18.89 26.61 -2.08
N GLY A 92 -17.96 27.50 -1.72
CA GLY A 92 -18.28 28.82 -1.18
C GLY A 92 -18.81 28.81 0.25
N TYR A 93 -18.67 27.72 1.00
CA TYR A 93 -19.14 27.62 2.38
C TYR A 93 -18.24 28.36 3.38
N THR A 94 -17.01 28.65 2.99
CA THR A 94 -16.07 29.42 3.81
C THR A 94 -14.95 29.99 2.95
N SER A 95 -14.52 31.22 3.25
CA SER A 95 -13.31 31.84 2.71
C SER A 95 -12.09 31.66 3.63
N ALA A 96 -12.29 31.13 4.83
CA ALA A 96 -11.23 30.96 5.85
C ALA A 96 -10.16 29.96 5.40
N ALA A 97 -8.91 30.20 5.80
CA ALA A 97 -7.81 29.29 5.52
C ALA A 97 -8.07 27.89 6.12
N ASN A 98 -7.56 26.84 5.47
CA ASN A 98 -7.75 25.47 5.95
C ASN A 98 -7.15 25.31 7.36
N PRO A 99 -7.93 24.93 8.40
CA PRO A 99 -7.44 24.84 9.78
C PRO A 99 -6.41 23.74 9.97
N CYS A 100 -6.31 22.77 9.04
CA CYS A 100 -5.30 21.73 9.07
C CYS A 100 -3.94 22.18 8.52
N ALA A 101 -3.87 23.34 7.86
CA ALA A 101 -2.65 23.90 7.32
C ALA A 101 -1.68 24.29 8.46
N GLY A 102 -0.38 24.01 8.30
CA GLY A 102 0.63 24.28 9.32
C GLY A 102 0.62 23.33 10.53
N VAL A 103 -0.44 22.55 10.74
CA VAL A 103 -0.51 21.59 11.87
C VAL A 103 0.27 20.32 11.52
N LYS A 104 1.41 20.12 12.18
CA LYS A 104 2.24 18.90 12.06
C LYS A 104 1.48 17.66 12.54
N GLY A 105 1.41 16.60 11.73
CA GLY A 105 0.85 15.33 12.16
C GLY A 105 1.69 14.65 13.26
N ASN A 106 1.11 13.64 13.90
CA ASN A 106 1.83 12.75 14.79
C ASN A 106 2.91 11.98 14.01
N LYS A 107 4.06 11.73 14.63
CA LYS A 107 5.12 10.91 14.01
C LYS A 107 4.59 9.49 13.81
N GLU A 108 4.69 8.99 12.58
CA GLU A 108 4.38 7.61 12.24
C GLU A 108 5.68 6.88 11.89
N GLN A 109 5.83 5.66 12.38
CA GLN A 109 6.92 4.77 11.96
C GLN A 109 6.36 3.71 11.04
N GLY A 110 6.89 3.66 9.82
CA GLY A 110 6.59 2.60 8.88
C GLY A 110 7.12 1.26 9.40
N ARG A 111 6.51 0.17 8.93
CA ARG A 111 7.00 -1.18 9.24
C ARG A 111 8.37 -1.41 8.59
N LEU A 112 9.39 -1.68 9.41
CA LEU A 112 10.79 -1.92 8.97
C LEU A 112 11.16 -3.39 8.83
N ARG A 113 10.22 -4.29 9.08
CA ARG A 113 10.43 -5.74 9.07
C ARG A 113 10.78 -6.26 7.66
N TYR A 114 12.00 -6.78 7.50
CA TYR A 114 12.40 -7.67 6.40
C TYR A 114 12.16 -9.12 6.81
N ILE A 115 11.75 -10.01 5.90
CA ILE A 115 11.53 -11.43 6.18
C ILE A 115 12.71 -12.22 5.61
N GLU A 116 13.42 -12.94 6.48
CA GLU A 116 14.58 -13.75 6.08
C GLU A 116 14.13 -15.03 5.34
N ASP A 117 15.02 -15.61 4.53
CA ASP A 117 14.75 -16.84 3.76
C ASP A 117 14.27 -17.98 4.66
N ARG A 118 14.96 -18.19 5.79
CA ARG A 118 14.58 -19.23 6.76
C ARG A 118 13.15 -19.07 7.27
N GLU A 119 12.68 -17.83 7.44
CA GLU A 119 11.33 -17.55 7.95
C GLU A 119 10.29 -17.71 6.85
N PHE A 120 10.61 -17.27 5.62
CA PHE A 120 9.76 -17.48 4.47
C PHE A 120 9.56 -18.98 4.21
N VAL A 121 10.65 -19.75 4.16
CA VAL A 121 10.65 -21.20 3.96
C VAL A 121 9.94 -21.93 5.11
N ALA A 122 10.18 -21.54 6.36
CA ALA A 122 9.49 -22.14 7.50
C ALA A 122 7.95 -22.01 7.38
N VAL A 123 7.45 -20.82 7.02
CA VAL A 123 6.00 -20.64 6.80
C VAL A 123 5.52 -21.40 5.57
N LEU A 124 6.31 -21.41 4.48
CA LEU A 124 5.97 -22.13 3.25
C LEU A 124 5.82 -23.64 3.48
N ASN A 125 6.67 -24.23 4.32
CA ASN A 125 6.61 -25.66 4.67
C ASN A 125 5.32 -26.05 5.41
N HIS A 126 4.78 -25.15 6.24
CA HIS A 126 3.52 -25.34 6.96
C HIS A 126 2.27 -24.86 6.20
N ALA A 127 2.43 -24.25 5.02
CA ALA A 127 1.32 -23.73 4.24
C ALA A 127 0.53 -24.85 3.53
N CYS A 128 -0.79 -24.75 3.45
CA CYS A 128 -1.56 -25.58 2.50
C CYS A 128 -1.23 -25.20 1.04
N GLN A 129 -1.50 -26.07 0.06
CA GLN A 129 -1.10 -25.82 -1.33
C GLN A 129 -1.58 -24.47 -1.90
N PRO A 130 -2.86 -24.06 -1.76
CA PRO A 130 -3.29 -22.74 -2.23
C PRO A 130 -2.55 -21.56 -1.61
N LEU A 131 -2.09 -21.71 -0.36
CA LEU A 131 -1.29 -20.69 0.30
C LEU A 131 0.16 -20.69 -0.21
N ARG A 132 0.76 -21.87 -0.43
CA ARG A 132 2.09 -21.98 -1.05
C ARG A 132 2.11 -21.26 -2.38
N ASP A 133 1.16 -21.58 -3.25
CA ASP A 133 0.99 -20.96 -4.56
C ASP A 133 0.87 -19.43 -4.45
N ALA A 134 0.08 -18.94 -3.49
CA ALA A 134 -0.09 -17.51 -3.29
C ALA A 134 1.20 -16.85 -2.78
N MET A 135 1.94 -17.49 -1.88
CA MET A 135 3.19 -16.97 -1.32
C MET A 135 4.28 -16.90 -2.40
N GLU A 136 4.47 -17.96 -3.18
CA GLU A 136 5.45 -18.02 -4.26
C GLU A 136 5.10 -17.00 -5.35
N LEU A 137 3.84 -16.95 -5.79
CA LEU A 137 3.41 -15.98 -6.80
C LEU A 137 3.57 -14.54 -6.31
N ALA A 138 3.28 -14.26 -5.03
CA ALA A 138 3.52 -12.95 -4.43
C ALA A 138 5.01 -12.59 -4.34
N TYR A 139 5.87 -13.59 -4.14
CA TYR A 139 7.32 -13.40 -4.07
C TYR A 139 7.91 -13.11 -5.45
N TYR A 140 7.67 -13.97 -6.45
CA TYR A 140 8.22 -13.78 -7.80
C TYR A 140 7.71 -12.51 -8.47
N THR A 141 6.43 -12.18 -8.29
CA THR A 141 5.84 -11.01 -8.94
C THR A 141 6.00 -9.72 -8.13
N GLY A 142 6.30 -9.84 -6.84
CA GLY A 142 6.27 -8.74 -5.88
C GLY A 142 4.89 -8.10 -5.68
N GLN A 143 3.81 -8.59 -6.27
CA GLN A 143 2.54 -7.85 -6.31
C GLN A 143 1.81 -7.78 -4.96
N ARG A 144 0.88 -6.82 -4.82
CA ARG A 144 0.09 -6.70 -3.58
C ARG A 144 -0.82 -7.92 -3.44
N PRO A 145 -1.18 -8.33 -2.21
CA PRO A 145 -1.93 -9.56 -2.01
C PRO A 145 -3.29 -9.55 -2.75
N GLY A 146 -3.96 -8.40 -2.78
CA GLY A 146 -5.21 -8.26 -3.52
C GLY A 146 -5.05 -8.29 -5.05
N ASP A 147 -3.87 -7.94 -5.57
CA ASP A 147 -3.55 -8.07 -6.99
C ASP A 147 -3.24 -9.55 -7.31
N VAL A 148 -2.42 -10.22 -6.48
CA VAL A 148 -2.06 -11.65 -6.61
C VAL A 148 -3.29 -12.56 -6.69
N LEU A 149 -4.27 -12.35 -5.79
CA LEU A 149 -5.49 -13.16 -5.73
C LEU A 149 -6.42 -12.97 -6.94
N LYS A 150 -6.21 -11.94 -7.76
CA LYS A 150 -7.05 -11.62 -8.92
C LYS A 150 -6.44 -12.04 -10.25
N ILE A 151 -5.20 -12.53 -10.26
CA ILE A 151 -4.51 -12.93 -11.47
C ILE A 151 -5.26 -14.09 -12.13
N ARG A 152 -5.58 -13.92 -13.40
CA ARG A 152 -6.33 -14.86 -14.23
C ARG A 152 -5.39 -15.65 -15.13
N ARG A 153 -5.91 -16.75 -15.66
CA ARG A 153 -5.24 -17.53 -16.70
C ARG A 153 -4.99 -16.70 -17.96
N ASP A 154 -6.00 -15.95 -18.39
CA ASP A 154 -5.94 -15.12 -19.60
C ASP A 154 -4.95 -13.94 -19.47
N ASP A 155 -4.48 -13.64 -18.26
CA ASP A 155 -3.42 -12.66 -18.03
C ASP A 155 -2.03 -13.22 -18.41
N VAL A 156 -1.92 -14.53 -18.68
CA VAL A 156 -0.68 -15.19 -19.08
C VAL A 156 -0.70 -15.45 -20.57
N HIS A 157 0.07 -14.65 -21.31
CA HIS A 157 0.20 -14.75 -22.76
C HIS A 157 1.49 -14.07 -23.23
N ASP A 158 1.91 -14.33 -24.46
CA ASP A 158 3.11 -13.74 -25.08
C ASP A 158 4.38 -13.93 -24.24
N GLY A 159 4.52 -15.09 -23.58
CA GLY A 159 5.67 -15.41 -22.73
C GLY A 159 5.78 -14.57 -21.45
N ALA A 160 4.69 -13.89 -21.05
CA ALA A 160 4.67 -13.02 -19.88
C ALA A 160 3.37 -13.14 -19.08
N LEU A 161 3.45 -12.75 -17.80
CA LEU A 161 2.29 -12.45 -16.96
C LEU A 161 2.00 -10.95 -17.01
N HIS A 162 0.82 -10.59 -17.50
CA HIS A 162 0.35 -9.21 -17.63
C HIS A 162 -0.46 -8.81 -16.40
N ILE A 163 -0.13 -7.69 -15.77
CA ILE A 163 -0.77 -7.27 -14.53
C ILE A 163 -1.16 -5.81 -14.62
N ARG A 164 -2.42 -5.49 -14.29
CA ARG A 164 -2.87 -4.13 -14.03
C ARG A 164 -3.17 -3.96 -12.54
N GLN A 165 -2.34 -3.19 -11.84
CA GLN A 165 -2.47 -3.02 -10.39
C GLN A 165 -3.76 -2.29 -10.02
N ASN A 166 -4.54 -2.85 -9.08
CA ASN A 166 -5.83 -2.28 -8.67
C ASN A 166 -5.68 -0.91 -8.00
N LYS A 167 -4.62 -0.71 -7.21
CA LYS A 167 -4.46 0.51 -6.40
C LYS A 167 -3.99 1.71 -7.22
N THR A 168 -3.11 1.48 -8.18
CA THR A 168 -2.38 2.54 -8.90
C THR A 168 -2.75 2.62 -10.37
N GLY A 169 -3.36 1.56 -10.93
CA GLY A 169 -3.66 1.44 -12.35
C GLY A 169 -2.46 1.12 -13.24
N ASN A 170 -1.27 0.96 -12.66
CA ASN A 170 -0.04 0.70 -13.42
C ASN A 170 -0.09 -0.68 -14.08
N ALA A 171 0.32 -0.75 -15.34
CA ALA A 171 0.45 -1.98 -16.12
C ALA A 171 1.89 -2.51 -16.07
N LEU A 172 2.03 -3.83 -15.92
CA LEU A 172 3.31 -4.54 -15.86
C LEU A 172 3.24 -5.80 -16.72
N ARG A 173 4.40 -6.21 -17.24
CA ARG A 173 4.60 -7.49 -17.93
C ARG A 173 5.82 -8.15 -17.30
N ILE A 174 5.61 -9.30 -16.67
CA ILE A 174 6.65 -10.05 -15.98
C ILE A 174 6.97 -11.26 -16.85
N ALA A 175 8.19 -11.33 -17.38
CA ALA A 175 8.62 -12.43 -18.25
C ALA A 175 8.54 -13.77 -17.50
N LEU A 176 8.10 -14.83 -18.20
CA LEU A 176 8.07 -16.18 -17.65
C LEU A 176 9.46 -16.81 -17.80
N GLU A 177 10.29 -16.69 -16.76
CA GLU A 177 11.67 -17.20 -16.74
C GLU A 177 11.94 -18.05 -15.49
N GLY A 178 12.82 -19.05 -15.63
CA GLY A 178 13.27 -19.92 -14.53
C GLY A 178 12.13 -20.52 -13.70
N ASP A 179 12.32 -20.58 -12.39
CA ASP A 179 11.35 -21.12 -11.43
C ASP A 179 9.97 -20.43 -11.51
N PHE A 180 9.92 -19.16 -11.91
CA PHE A 180 8.64 -18.46 -12.07
C PHE A 180 7.83 -19.03 -13.24
N ALA A 181 8.47 -19.40 -14.35
CA ALA A 181 7.80 -20.09 -15.46
C ALA A 181 7.28 -21.47 -15.04
N GLU A 182 8.05 -22.22 -14.25
CA GLU A 182 7.64 -23.52 -13.72
C GLU A 182 6.40 -23.41 -12.82
N LEU A 183 6.41 -22.43 -11.90
CA LEU A 183 5.27 -22.12 -11.05
C LEU A 183 4.02 -21.80 -11.90
N VAL A 184 4.13 -20.87 -12.85
CA VAL A 184 2.99 -20.46 -13.68
C VAL A 184 2.47 -21.63 -14.51
N THR A 185 3.36 -22.45 -15.08
CA THR A 185 2.98 -23.66 -15.82
C THR A 185 2.20 -24.63 -14.93
N ARG A 186 2.68 -24.88 -13.71
CA ARG A 186 1.98 -25.72 -12.72
C ARG A 186 0.60 -25.17 -12.36
N LEU A 187 0.48 -23.85 -12.19
CA LEU A 187 -0.81 -23.21 -11.93
C LEU A 187 -1.74 -23.31 -13.15
N LEU A 188 -1.21 -23.21 -14.36
CA LEU A 188 -1.99 -23.33 -15.60
C LEU A 188 -2.43 -24.76 -15.93
N ALA A 189 -1.77 -25.80 -15.38
CA ALA A 189 -2.14 -27.19 -15.62
C ALA A 189 -3.58 -27.53 -15.18
N SER A 190 -4.11 -26.86 -14.16
CA SER A 190 -5.49 -27.05 -13.70
C SER A 190 -6.46 -26.10 -14.39
N THR A 191 -7.47 -26.64 -15.07
CA THR A 191 -8.54 -25.85 -15.75
C THR A 191 -9.75 -25.55 -14.86
N ARG A 192 -9.73 -25.98 -13.60
CA ARG A 192 -10.89 -25.87 -12.66
C ARG A 192 -11.21 -24.43 -12.24
N SER A 193 -10.41 -23.45 -12.63
CA SER A 193 -10.60 -22.04 -12.27
C SER A 193 -10.07 -21.12 -13.34
N MET A 194 -10.70 -19.96 -13.51
CA MET A 194 -10.16 -18.84 -14.28
C MET A 194 -9.02 -18.11 -13.56
N TYR A 195 -8.86 -18.30 -12.24
CA TYR A 195 -7.83 -17.66 -11.43
C TYR A 195 -6.64 -18.59 -11.22
N LEU A 196 -5.42 -18.03 -11.18
CA LEU A 196 -4.22 -18.82 -10.90
C LEU A 196 -4.25 -19.34 -9.45
N ILE A 197 -4.54 -18.45 -8.50
CA ILE A 197 -4.68 -18.79 -7.08
C ILE A 197 -6.12 -19.18 -6.77
N ARG A 198 -6.31 -20.44 -6.37
CA ARG A 198 -7.61 -21.05 -6.13
C ARG A 198 -7.58 -21.94 -4.89
N ASN A 199 -8.73 -22.18 -4.28
CA ASN A 199 -8.90 -23.19 -3.23
C ASN A 199 -8.91 -24.61 -3.84
N GLU A 200 -9.03 -25.61 -2.97
CA GLU A 200 -9.07 -27.02 -3.32
C GLU A 200 -10.25 -27.39 -4.25
N ASN A 201 -11.32 -26.60 -4.23
CA ASN A 201 -12.53 -26.79 -5.05
C ASN A 201 -12.44 -26.11 -6.43
N GLY A 202 -11.46 -25.23 -6.64
CA GLY A 202 -11.32 -24.43 -7.86
C GLY A 202 -11.86 -22.99 -7.75
N ASP A 203 -12.43 -22.59 -6.62
CA ASP A 203 -12.89 -21.21 -6.42
C ASP A 203 -11.72 -20.27 -6.15
N ARG A 204 -11.88 -19.00 -6.51
CA ARG A 204 -10.90 -17.96 -6.18
C ARG A 204 -10.67 -17.89 -4.67
N LEU A 205 -9.41 -17.90 -4.25
CA LEU A 205 -9.08 -17.67 -2.84
C LEU A 205 -9.39 -16.21 -2.45
N THR A 206 -10.27 -16.02 -1.46
CA THR A 206 -10.60 -14.68 -0.95
C THR A 206 -9.48 -14.13 -0.06
N TYR A 207 -9.45 -12.81 0.12
CA TYR A 207 -8.47 -12.18 1.02
C TYR A 207 -8.59 -12.68 2.46
N SER A 208 -9.82 -12.89 2.95
CA SER A 208 -10.07 -13.43 4.30
C SER A 208 -9.55 -14.86 4.43
N ASN A 209 -9.78 -15.71 3.43
CA ASN A 209 -9.26 -17.09 3.44
C ASN A 209 -7.74 -17.13 3.34
N LEU A 210 -7.13 -16.28 2.50
CA LEU A 210 -5.68 -16.13 2.44
C LEU A 210 -5.11 -15.74 3.81
N HIS A 211 -5.69 -14.71 4.44
CA HIS A 211 -5.25 -14.22 5.75
C HIS A 211 -5.37 -15.29 6.84
N TYR A 212 -6.49 -16.01 6.86
CA TYR A 212 -6.72 -17.11 7.80
C TYR A 212 -5.67 -18.22 7.62
N ARG A 213 -5.51 -18.74 6.39
CA ARG A 213 -4.54 -19.79 6.07
C ARG A 213 -3.12 -19.37 6.41
N PHE A 214 -2.74 -18.13 6.07
CA PHE A 214 -1.42 -17.60 6.39
C PHE A 214 -1.18 -17.49 7.89
N THR A 215 -2.19 -17.10 8.66
CA THR A 215 -2.11 -17.02 10.12
C THR A 215 -1.85 -18.40 10.74
N LEU A 216 -2.53 -19.44 10.24
CA LEU A 216 -2.32 -20.82 10.70
C LEU A 216 -0.90 -21.31 10.38
N ALA A 217 -0.46 -21.19 9.12
CA ALA A 217 0.86 -21.62 8.68
C ALA A 217 1.98 -20.89 9.45
N ARG A 218 1.84 -19.57 9.63
CA ARG A 218 2.77 -18.78 10.42
C ARG A 218 2.84 -19.23 11.89
N LYS A 219 1.69 -19.50 12.51
CA LYS A 219 1.63 -19.97 13.90
C LYS A 219 2.30 -21.33 14.04
N ALA A 220 2.04 -22.26 13.12
CA ALA A 220 2.67 -23.58 13.09
C ALA A 220 4.20 -23.50 12.90
N ALA A 221 4.67 -22.59 12.05
CA ALA A 221 6.09 -22.35 11.82
C ALA A 221 6.82 -21.64 12.98
N GLY A 222 6.10 -21.18 14.02
CA GLY A 222 6.69 -20.43 15.13
C GLY A 222 7.22 -19.03 14.75
N VAL A 223 6.93 -18.54 13.54
CA VAL A 223 7.42 -17.25 13.06
C VAL A 223 6.57 -16.11 13.59
N LYS A 224 7.17 -15.21 14.36
CA LYS A 224 6.50 -14.02 14.89
C LYS A 224 6.61 -12.84 13.93
N ASP A 225 5.58 -11.98 13.98
CA ASP A 225 5.57 -10.70 13.26
C ASP A 225 5.93 -10.82 11.76
N PHE A 226 5.32 -11.79 11.07
CA PHE A 226 5.32 -11.89 9.61
C PHE A 226 3.87 -11.69 9.13
N GLN A 227 3.67 -10.72 8.23
CA GLN A 227 2.41 -10.48 7.52
C GLN A 227 2.59 -10.87 6.05
N PHE A 228 1.55 -11.40 5.40
CA PHE A 228 1.63 -11.78 3.99
C PHE A 228 2.10 -10.62 3.09
N ARG A 229 1.72 -9.38 3.41
CA ARG A 229 2.17 -8.19 2.67
C ARG A 229 3.68 -7.91 2.78
N ASP A 230 4.38 -8.49 3.74
CA ASP A 230 5.83 -8.33 3.91
C ASP A 230 6.61 -9.08 2.82
N ILE A 231 5.99 -10.09 2.17
CA ILE A 231 6.56 -10.79 0.99
C ILE A 231 6.92 -9.81 -0.12
N ARG A 232 6.12 -8.76 -0.31
CA ARG A 232 6.41 -7.71 -1.29
C ARG A 232 7.69 -6.94 -0.97
N ALA A 233 7.96 -6.66 0.31
CA ALA A 233 9.19 -5.99 0.72
C ALA A 233 10.40 -6.92 0.59
N LYS A 234 10.21 -8.22 0.88
CA LYS A 234 11.20 -9.26 0.62
C LYS A 234 11.58 -9.32 -0.87
N SER A 235 10.59 -9.55 -1.74
CA SER A 235 10.75 -9.56 -3.21
C SER A 235 11.50 -8.34 -3.73
N ALA A 236 11.10 -7.13 -3.32
CA ALA A 236 11.77 -5.90 -3.73
C ALA A 236 13.24 -5.82 -3.27
N THR A 237 13.52 -6.26 -2.04
CA THR A 237 14.89 -6.24 -1.47
C THR A 237 15.78 -7.24 -2.20
N ASP A 238 15.32 -8.47 -2.36
CA ASP A 238 16.09 -9.54 -3.01
C ASP A 238 16.36 -9.20 -4.49
N THR A 239 15.38 -8.56 -5.16
CA THR A 239 15.56 -8.07 -6.53
C THR A 239 16.55 -6.90 -6.61
N ASP A 240 16.57 -5.97 -5.64
CA ASP A 240 17.57 -4.89 -5.59
C ASP A 240 18.98 -5.46 -5.39
N GLU A 241 19.12 -6.49 -4.56
CA GLU A 241 20.41 -7.15 -4.32
C GLU A 241 20.97 -7.84 -5.56
N VAL A 242 20.12 -8.47 -6.38
CA VAL A 242 20.55 -9.23 -7.57
C VAL A 242 20.59 -8.39 -8.84
N ASN A 243 19.55 -7.59 -9.09
CA ASN A 243 19.32 -6.89 -10.36
C ASN A 243 19.34 -5.36 -10.22
N GLY A 244 19.46 -4.84 -8.99
CA GLY A 244 19.49 -3.42 -8.71
C GLY A 244 18.12 -2.75 -8.61
N LEU A 245 18.13 -1.56 -8.00
CA LEU A 245 16.94 -0.80 -7.61
C LEU A 245 16.01 -0.49 -8.79
N GLY A 246 16.57 -0.27 -9.98
CA GLY A 246 15.79 0.01 -11.19
C GLY A 246 14.92 -1.18 -11.62
N HIS A 247 15.45 -2.40 -11.48
CA HIS A 247 14.68 -3.61 -11.78
C HIS A 247 13.60 -3.83 -10.72
N ALA A 248 13.95 -3.70 -9.43
CA ALA A 248 12.99 -3.76 -8.34
C ALA A 248 11.86 -2.72 -8.50
N GLN A 249 12.19 -1.48 -8.90
CA GLN A 249 11.21 -0.43 -9.16
C GLN A 249 10.23 -0.83 -10.27
N SER A 250 10.75 -1.39 -11.37
CA SER A 250 9.96 -1.86 -12.50
C SER A 250 9.05 -3.01 -12.10
N LEU A 251 9.58 -4.04 -11.43
CA LEU A 251 8.81 -5.18 -10.89
C LEU A 251 7.71 -4.74 -9.94
N MET A 252 8.00 -3.75 -9.08
CA MET A 252 7.02 -3.20 -8.16
C MET A 252 5.97 -2.32 -8.82
N GLY A 253 6.23 -1.82 -10.03
CA GLY A 253 5.39 -0.82 -10.71
C GLY A 253 5.36 0.49 -9.94
N HIS A 254 6.50 0.92 -9.39
CA HIS A 254 6.61 2.20 -8.69
C HIS A 254 7.02 3.32 -9.65
N LYS A 255 6.31 4.45 -9.59
CA LYS A 255 6.61 5.62 -10.44
C LYS A 255 7.90 6.33 -10.05
N THR A 256 8.22 6.36 -8.75
CA THR A 256 9.38 7.08 -8.24
C THR A 256 10.30 6.14 -7.47
N ARG A 257 11.60 6.42 -7.53
CA ARG A 257 12.64 5.69 -6.81
C ARG A 257 12.40 5.65 -5.31
N GLY A 258 12.01 6.78 -4.70
CA GLY A 258 11.72 6.87 -3.26
C GLY A 258 10.60 5.94 -2.78
N MET A 259 9.62 5.60 -3.64
CA MET A 259 8.63 4.58 -3.29
C MET A 259 9.25 3.18 -3.19
N THR A 260 10.18 2.85 -4.07
CA THR A 260 10.90 1.57 -4.04
C THR A 260 11.82 1.49 -2.82
N GLU A 261 12.55 2.56 -2.52
CA GLU A 261 13.41 2.65 -1.34
C GLU A 261 12.66 2.40 -0.03
N HIS A 262 11.37 2.78 0.07
CA HIS A 262 10.53 2.43 1.22
C HIS A 262 10.30 0.91 1.40
N TYR A 263 10.32 0.15 0.30
CA TYR A 263 10.19 -1.31 0.32
C TYR A 263 11.51 -2.03 0.50
N ILE A 264 12.63 -1.46 0.03
CA ILE A 264 13.96 -2.01 0.29
C ILE A 264 14.23 -1.97 1.79
N LYS A 265 14.40 -3.13 2.40
CA LYS A 265 14.63 -3.23 3.85
C LYS A 265 16.10 -3.40 4.12
N ASP A 266 16.77 -2.27 4.31
CA ASP A 266 18.22 -2.19 4.52
C ASP A 266 18.68 -2.62 5.93
N ARG A 267 18.05 -3.62 6.55
CA ARG A 267 18.36 -3.99 7.95
C ARG A 267 19.78 -4.53 8.11
N ILE A 268 20.33 -5.14 7.05
CA ILE A 268 21.69 -5.72 7.03
C ILE A 268 22.71 -4.71 6.49
N GLY A 269 22.26 -3.58 5.93
CA GLY A 269 23.08 -2.66 5.16
C GLY A 269 23.30 -3.17 3.73
N LYS A 270 23.36 -2.25 2.76
CA LYS A 270 23.63 -2.62 1.37
C LYS A 270 24.98 -3.32 1.29
N ARG A 271 24.98 -4.55 0.78
CA ARG A 271 26.21 -5.25 0.43
C ARG A 271 26.88 -4.50 -0.73
N VAL A 272 27.97 -3.80 -0.44
CA VAL A 272 28.75 -3.06 -1.43
C VAL A 272 30.12 -3.69 -1.59
N ALA A 273 30.59 -3.78 -2.83
CA ALA A 273 31.96 -4.22 -3.10
C ALA A 273 32.95 -3.20 -2.50
N PRO A 274 34.09 -3.67 -1.94
CA PRO A 274 35.13 -2.75 -1.49
C PRO A 274 35.69 -1.95 -2.68
N THR A 275 36.23 -0.77 -2.40
CA THR A 275 36.90 0.05 -3.42
C THR A 275 37.97 -0.77 -4.13
N PRO A 276 37.94 -0.88 -5.47
CA PRO A 276 38.96 -1.64 -6.21
C PRO A 276 40.33 -0.99 -6.03
N LYS A 277 41.39 -1.81 -6.07
CA LYS A 277 42.77 -1.34 -5.88
C LYS A 277 43.19 -0.40 -7.02
N SER A 278 43.13 0.91 -6.76
CA SER A 278 43.48 1.99 -7.70
C SER A 278 44.76 2.75 -7.32
N VAL A 279 45.39 2.41 -6.19
CA VAL A 279 46.66 3.01 -5.76
C VAL A 279 47.80 2.48 -6.63
N LYS A 280 48.32 3.34 -7.54
CA LYS A 280 49.54 3.06 -8.30
C LYS A 280 50.73 3.05 -7.35
N LYS A 281 51.42 1.91 -7.20
CA LYS A 281 52.72 1.89 -6.53
C LYS A 281 53.70 2.70 -7.39
N THR A 282 54.21 3.81 -6.88
CA THR A 282 55.36 4.48 -7.49
C THR A 282 56.56 3.55 -7.39
N SER A 283 56.97 2.96 -8.51
CA SER A 283 58.26 2.29 -8.62
C SER A 283 59.34 3.36 -8.48
N LYS A 284 60.00 3.42 -7.32
CA LYS A 284 61.30 4.11 -7.22
C LYS A 284 62.30 3.29 -8.03
N THR A 285 62.55 3.72 -9.27
CA THR A 285 63.76 3.33 -10.00
C THR A 285 64.94 3.91 -9.21
N ARG A 286 65.70 3.06 -8.53
CA ARG A 286 67.03 3.41 -8.02
C ARG A 286 67.99 3.24 -9.18
N ASN A 287 68.60 4.35 -9.62
CA ASN A 287 69.84 4.33 -10.39
C ASN A 287 70.99 3.82 -9.52
#